data_AF-A0A0G1YLK0-F1
#
_entry.id   AF-A0A0G1YLK0-F1
#
_cell.length_a   1.000
_cell.length_b   1.000
_cell.length_c   1.000
_cell.angle_alpha   90.00
_cell.angle_beta   90.00
_cell.angle_gamma   90.00
#
_symmetry.space_group_name_H-M   'P 1'
#
loop_
_entity.id
_entity.type
_entity.pdbx_description
1 polymer ?
#
loop_
_entity_poly.entity_id
_entity_poly.type
_entity_poly.pdbx_seq_one_letter_code
_entity_poly.pdbx_strand_id
1 'polypeptide(L)'
;MKPEFKVYAHQIIKNAKHMAQYFMDHGVKLITNGTDNHMMLIDCITSWNMSGKEVEHLFDSIGITLNKNMIADDPRKPMDPSGVRLGTPAITTRGMKEPEMEKLADFMLRAIEKKNDESAIAKLHEEVKEFCLRYPVPGIDK
;
A
#
# COMPACT_ATOMS: atom_id res chain seq x y z
N MET A 1 -22.77 0.87 19.13
CA MET A 1 -21.65 1.33 18.28
C MET A 1 -21.53 2.84 18.48
N LYS A 2 -20.37 3.35 18.88
CA LYS A 2 -20.17 4.80 19.06
C LYS A 2 -20.27 5.50 17.68
N PRO A 3 -20.96 6.65 17.53
CA PRO A 3 -21.13 7.33 16.24
C PRO A 3 -19.80 7.56 15.49
N GLU A 4 -18.74 7.84 16.23
CA GLU A 4 -17.40 8.13 15.71
C GLU A 4 -16.77 6.89 15.04
N PHE A 5 -17.06 5.69 15.56
CA PHE A 5 -16.57 4.44 14.96
C PHE A 5 -17.25 4.16 13.60
N LYS A 6 -18.50 4.58 13.43
CA LYS A 6 -19.19 4.50 12.13
C LYS A 6 -18.51 5.41 11.12
N VAL A 7 -18.18 6.65 11.48
CA VAL A 7 -17.47 7.59 10.60
C VAL A 7 -16.09 7.04 10.23
N TYR A 8 -15.35 6.52 11.20
CA TYR A 8 -14.07 5.85 10.98
C TYR A 8 -14.17 4.70 9.95
N ALA A 9 -15.13 3.79 10.12
CA ALA A 9 -15.31 2.67 9.20
C ALA A 9 -15.60 3.13 7.76
N HIS A 10 -16.39 4.20 7.57
CA HIS A 10 -16.61 4.77 6.24
C HIS A 10 -15.34 5.38 5.66
N GLN A 11 -14.51 6.04 6.48
CA GLN A 11 -13.24 6.61 6.02
C GLN A 11 -12.26 5.54 5.55
N ILE A 12 -12.20 4.38 6.22
CA ILE A 12 -11.36 3.24 5.78
C ILE A 12 -11.71 2.84 4.35
N ILE A 13 -13.00 2.67 4.06
CA ILE A 13 -13.48 2.26 2.73
C ILE A 13 -13.21 3.36 1.71
N LYS A 14 -13.43 4.63 2.05
CA LYS A 14 -13.09 5.76 1.16
C LYS A 14 -11.62 5.76 0.80
N ASN A 15 -10.75 5.65 1.80
CA ASN A 15 -9.31 5.57 1.62
C ASN A 15 -8.91 4.39 0.73
N ALA A 16 -9.50 3.21 0.96
CA ALA A 16 -9.21 2.00 0.18
C ALA A 16 -9.64 2.16 -1.29
N LYS A 17 -10.84 2.71 -1.53
CA LYS A 17 -11.33 3.00 -2.89
C LYS A 17 -10.46 4.03 -3.60
N HIS A 18 -10.07 5.09 -2.90
CA HIS A 18 -9.24 6.16 -3.44
C HIS A 18 -7.84 5.68 -3.82
N MET A 19 -7.19 4.93 -2.92
CA MET A 19 -5.88 4.31 -3.19
C MET A 19 -5.95 3.32 -4.36
N ALA A 20 -7.00 2.49 -4.41
CA ALA A 20 -7.21 1.54 -5.49
C ALA A 20 -7.37 2.25 -6.84
N GLN A 21 -8.15 3.33 -6.89
CA GLN A 21 -8.33 4.14 -8.09
C GLN A 21 -7.00 4.74 -8.55
N TYR A 22 -6.26 5.36 -7.63
CA TYR A 22 -4.95 5.94 -7.95
C TYR A 22 -4.00 4.89 -8.55
N PHE A 23 -3.94 3.68 -7.97
CA PHE A 23 -3.14 2.60 -8.53
C PHE A 23 -3.56 2.22 -9.97
N MET A 24 -4.86 2.07 -10.21
CA MET A 24 -5.37 1.73 -11.53
C MET A 24 -5.10 2.82 -12.56
N ASP A 25 -5.24 4.09 -12.18
CA ASP A 25 -4.94 5.25 -13.04
C ASP A 25 -3.46 5.29 -13.46
N HIS A 26 -2.58 4.68 -12.66
CA HIS A 26 -1.15 4.55 -12.92
C HIS A 26 -0.75 3.16 -13.43
N GLY A 27 -1.69 2.39 -13.98
CA GLY A 27 -1.42 1.14 -14.69
C GLY A 27 -1.19 -0.08 -13.80
N VAL A 28 -1.45 0.00 -12.48
CA VAL A 28 -1.33 -1.14 -11.58
C VAL A 28 -2.56 -2.04 -11.70
N LYS A 29 -2.33 -3.34 -11.85
CA LYS A 29 -3.38 -4.34 -11.95
C LYS A 29 -3.84 -4.80 -10.56
N LEU A 30 -5.08 -4.45 -10.21
CA LEU A 30 -5.78 -5.05 -9.08
C LEU A 30 -6.55 -6.30 -9.53
N ILE A 31 -6.59 -7.33 -8.70
CA ILE A 31 -7.28 -8.61 -9.02
C ILE A 31 -8.75 -8.38 -9.35
N THR A 32 -9.42 -7.48 -8.64
CA THR A 32 -10.84 -7.16 -8.80
C THR A 32 -11.11 -5.81 -9.46
N ASN A 33 -10.08 -5.13 -10.01
CA ASN A 33 -10.18 -3.76 -10.54
C ASN A 33 -10.86 -2.76 -9.56
N GLY A 34 -10.52 -2.86 -8.27
CA GLY A 34 -11.09 -2.03 -7.22
C GLY A 34 -11.20 -2.77 -5.90
N THR A 35 -11.98 -2.20 -4.97
CA THR A 35 -12.29 -2.82 -3.68
C THR A 35 -13.59 -2.27 -3.12
N ASP A 36 -14.32 -3.10 -2.36
CA ASP A 36 -15.51 -2.70 -1.59
C ASP A 36 -15.31 -2.78 -0.07
N ASN A 37 -14.08 -3.07 0.36
CA ASN A 37 -13.74 -3.19 1.78
C ASN A 37 -12.46 -2.41 2.11
N HIS A 38 -11.73 -2.84 3.12
CA HIS A 38 -10.58 -2.16 3.69
C HIS A 38 -9.23 -2.54 3.06
N MET A 39 -9.22 -3.48 2.11
CA MET A 39 -8.00 -4.03 1.51
C MET A 39 -8.11 -4.15 0.00
N MET A 40 -6.96 -4.26 -0.67
CA MET A 40 -6.86 -4.57 -2.09
C MET A 40 -5.71 -5.56 -2.32
N LEU A 41 -5.77 -6.26 -3.45
CA LEU A 41 -4.78 -7.25 -3.86
C LEU A 41 -4.24 -6.85 -5.23
N ILE A 42 -2.93 -6.60 -5.28
CA ILE A 42 -2.21 -6.21 -6.49
C ILE A 42 -1.61 -7.48 -7.11
N ASP A 43 -1.78 -7.62 -8.43
CA ASP A 43 -1.04 -8.57 -9.26
C ASP A 43 0.31 -7.95 -9.65
N CYS A 44 1.38 -8.37 -8.98
CA CYS A 44 2.72 -7.81 -9.17
C CYS A 44 3.37 -8.24 -10.48
N ILE A 45 3.01 -9.43 -10.97
CA ILE A 45 3.55 -9.98 -12.21
C ILE A 45 3.02 -9.18 -13.39
N THR A 46 1.70 -8.99 -13.47
CA THR A 46 1.09 -8.19 -14.54
C THR A 46 1.49 -6.72 -14.45
N SER A 47 1.59 -6.16 -13.23
CA SER A 47 1.89 -4.74 -13.05
C SER A 47 3.35 -4.40 -13.34
N TRP A 48 4.30 -5.22 -12.87
CA TRP A 48 5.71 -4.83 -12.79
C TRP A 48 6.71 -5.93 -13.17
N ASN A 49 6.21 -7.10 -13.59
CA ASN A 49 6.99 -8.30 -13.84
C ASN A 49 7.91 -8.68 -12.65
N MET A 50 7.35 -8.58 -11.44
CA MET A 50 8.03 -8.89 -10.19
C MET A 50 7.15 -9.82 -9.35
N SER A 51 7.78 -10.74 -8.63
CA SER A 51 7.08 -11.54 -7.62
C SER A 51 6.56 -10.66 -6.48
N GLY A 52 5.53 -11.15 -5.78
CA GLY A 52 5.03 -10.51 -4.58
C GLY A 52 6.10 -10.43 -3.48
N LYS A 53 7.05 -11.38 -3.45
CA LYS A 53 8.19 -11.35 -2.51
C LYS A 53 9.17 -10.23 -2.82
N GLU A 54 9.52 -10.03 -4.09
CA GLU A 54 10.40 -8.91 -4.50
C GLU A 54 9.75 -7.55 -4.23
N VAL A 55 8.44 -7.43 -4.50
CA VAL A 55 7.69 -6.19 -4.22
C VAL A 55 7.58 -5.92 -2.71
N GLU A 56 7.28 -6.94 -1.90
CA GLU A 56 7.25 -6.82 -0.43
C GLU A 56 8.59 -6.29 0.09
N HIS A 57 9.72 -6.91 -0.30
CA HIS A 57 11.04 -6.47 0.13
C HIS A 57 11.39 -5.05 -0.34
N LEU A 58 11.03 -4.69 -1.58
CA LEU A 58 11.27 -3.36 -2.11
C LEU A 58 10.50 -2.31 -1.31
N PHE A 59 9.23 -2.54 -0.99
CA PHE A 59 8.44 -1.58 -0.23
C PHE A 59 8.88 -1.51 1.23
N ASP A 60 9.27 -2.62 1.85
CA ASP A 60 9.88 -2.60 3.19
C ASP A 60 11.16 -1.75 3.21
N SER A 61 11.96 -1.77 2.13
CA SER A 61 13.20 -0.97 2.04
C SER A 61 12.96 0.55 2.04
N ILE A 62 11.76 1.01 1.66
CA ILE A 62 11.35 2.42 1.74
C ILE A 62 10.44 2.71 2.95
N GLY A 63 10.30 1.76 3.89
CA GLY A 63 9.50 1.94 5.10
C GLY A 63 7.99 1.77 4.90
N ILE A 64 7.57 1.11 3.81
CA ILE A 64 6.17 0.75 3.55
C ILE A 64 6.00 -0.76 3.70
N THR A 65 5.37 -1.17 4.80
CA THR A 65 5.15 -2.60 5.08
C THR A 65 3.80 -3.08 4.58
N LEU A 66 3.83 -4.20 3.85
CA LEU A 66 2.66 -4.94 3.40
C LEU A 66 2.97 -6.45 3.41
N ASN A 67 2.06 -7.27 2.87
CA ASN A 67 2.25 -8.73 2.86
C ASN A 67 2.15 -9.30 1.43
N LYS A 68 3.17 -10.07 1.02
CA LYS A 68 3.09 -10.94 -0.16
C LYS A 68 1.94 -11.94 0.02
N ASN A 69 1.17 -12.14 -1.04
CA ASN A 69 -0.06 -12.90 -0.98
C ASN A 69 -0.29 -13.63 -2.31
N MET A 70 -0.77 -14.88 -2.24
CA MET A 70 -1.21 -15.59 -3.43
C MET A 70 -2.40 -14.88 -4.06
N ILE A 71 -2.50 -14.97 -5.39
CA ILE A 71 -3.66 -14.49 -6.16
C ILE A 71 -4.52 -15.67 -6.63
N ALA A 72 -5.68 -15.38 -7.24
CA ALA A 72 -6.49 -16.43 -7.84
C ALA A 72 -5.69 -17.14 -8.95
N ASP A 73 -5.72 -18.47 -8.96
CA ASP A 73 -5.00 -19.32 -9.91
C ASP A 73 -3.50 -18.98 -10.02
N ASP A 74 -2.87 -18.61 -8.89
CA ASP A 74 -1.47 -18.19 -8.85
C ASP A 74 -0.55 -19.26 -9.46
N PRO A 75 0.19 -18.94 -10.55
CA PRO A 75 1.10 -19.91 -11.18
C PRO A 75 2.39 -20.11 -10.36
N ARG A 76 2.63 -19.28 -9.34
CA ARG A 76 3.83 -19.32 -8.50
C ARG A 76 3.60 -20.09 -7.19
N LYS A 77 4.69 -20.34 -6.47
CA LYS A 77 4.68 -21.13 -5.22
C LYS A 77 4.25 -20.28 -4.02
N PRO A 78 3.68 -20.87 -2.95
CA PRO A 78 3.25 -20.12 -1.76
C PRO A 78 4.33 -19.26 -1.08
N MET A 79 5.60 -19.67 -1.14
CA MET A 79 6.73 -18.92 -0.55
C MET A 79 7.26 -17.78 -1.45
N ASP A 80 6.72 -17.66 -2.66
CA ASP A 80 7.12 -16.72 -3.69
C ASP A 80 5.93 -16.38 -4.62
N PRO A 81 4.84 -15.82 -4.07
CA PRO A 81 3.56 -15.66 -4.77
C PRO A 81 3.59 -14.52 -5.80
N SER A 82 2.52 -14.37 -6.58
CA SER A 82 2.42 -13.34 -7.64
C SER A 82 1.87 -11.99 -7.19
N GLY A 83 1.38 -11.86 -5.95
CA GLY A 83 0.71 -10.64 -5.51
C GLY A 83 1.15 -10.09 -4.15
N VAL A 84 0.65 -8.89 -3.86
CA VAL A 84 0.77 -8.25 -2.54
C VAL A 84 -0.58 -7.72 -2.08
N ARG A 85 -0.86 -7.86 -0.78
CA ARG A 85 -2.07 -7.37 -0.12
C ARG A 85 -1.73 -6.18 0.76
N LEU A 86 -2.51 -5.13 0.61
CA LEU A 86 -2.44 -3.93 1.43
C LEU A 86 -3.82 -3.49 1.90
N GLY A 87 -3.88 -2.75 3.01
CA GLY A 87 -5.13 -2.23 3.56
C GLY A 87 -4.94 -0.92 4.30
N THR A 88 -6.04 -0.17 4.40
CA THR A 88 -6.06 1.20 4.93
C THR A 88 -6.43 1.39 6.41
N PRO A 89 -6.88 0.39 7.22
CA PRO A 89 -7.28 0.65 8.61
C PRO A 89 -6.23 1.33 9.49
N ALA A 90 -4.99 0.85 9.44
CA ALA A 90 -3.91 1.33 10.32
C ALA A 90 -3.60 2.81 10.06
N ILE A 91 -3.37 3.17 8.80
CA ILE A 91 -3.10 4.55 8.38
C ILE A 91 -4.30 5.49 8.58
N THR A 92 -5.52 4.98 8.39
CA THR A 92 -6.75 5.73 8.68
C THR A 92 -6.87 6.03 10.18
N THR A 93 -6.49 5.07 11.04
CA THR A 93 -6.48 5.29 12.51
C THR A 93 -5.49 6.38 12.92
N ARG A 94 -4.40 6.55 12.16
CA ARG A 94 -3.42 7.64 12.34
C ARG A 94 -3.91 9.00 11.83
N GLY A 95 -5.10 9.07 11.25
CA GLY A 95 -5.74 10.30 10.76
C GLY A 95 -5.54 10.58 9.27
N MET A 96 -4.92 9.67 8.52
CA MET A 96 -4.72 9.83 7.08
C MET A 96 -6.03 9.69 6.30
N LYS A 97 -6.18 10.48 5.24
CA LYS A 97 -7.34 10.54 4.35
C LYS A 97 -6.93 10.31 2.88
N GLU A 98 -7.86 10.54 1.97
CA GLU A 98 -7.70 10.30 0.53
C GLU A 98 -6.41 10.92 -0.06
N PRO A 99 -6.03 12.18 0.22
CA PRO A 99 -4.78 12.75 -0.32
C PRO A 99 -3.52 12.02 0.13
N GLU A 100 -3.51 11.52 1.38
CA GLU A 100 -2.40 10.72 1.89
C GLU A 100 -2.33 9.35 1.20
N MET A 101 -3.47 8.81 0.76
CA MET A 101 -3.49 7.54 0.03
C MET A 101 -2.81 7.67 -1.32
N GLU A 102 -3.06 8.78 -2.03
CA GLU A 102 -2.34 9.11 -3.28
C GLU A 102 -0.84 9.22 -3.02
N LYS A 103 -0.45 9.91 -1.93
CA LYS A 103 0.97 10.10 -1.64
C LYS A 103 1.69 8.80 -1.29
N LEU A 104 1.04 7.91 -0.54
CA LEU A 104 1.57 6.58 -0.24
C LEU A 104 1.68 5.71 -1.50
N ALA A 105 0.67 5.76 -2.38
CA ALA A 105 0.70 5.08 -3.68
C ALA A 105 1.82 5.61 -4.58
N ASP A 106 2.00 6.94 -4.64
CA ASP A 106 3.11 7.61 -5.35
C ASP A 106 4.48 7.11 -4.86
N PHE A 107 4.70 7.04 -3.55
CA PHE A 107 5.97 6.50 -3.01
C PHE A 107 6.23 5.05 -3.46
N MET A 108 5.21 4.20 -3.44
CA MET A 108 5.32 2.81 -3.92
C MET A 108 5.65 2.75 -5.41
N LEU A 109 4.98 3.56 -6.24
CA LEU A 109 5.25 3.60 -7.68
C LEU A 109 6.65 4.14 -8.01
N ARG A 110 7.10 5.18 -7.30
CA ARG A 110 8.47 5.71 -7.43
C ARG A 110 9.51 4.66 -7.03
N ALA A 111 9.26 3.87 -6.01
CA ALA A 111 10.15 2.78 -5.63
C ALA A 111 10.24 1.71 -6.72
N ILE A 112 9.12 1.35 -7.36
CA ILE A 112 9.12 0.43 -8.51
C ILE A 112 9.96 1.00 -9.67
N GLU A 113 9.79 2.28 -10.00
CA GLU A 113 10.53 2.94 -11.08
C GLU A 113 12.04 2.97 -10.80
N LYS A 114 12.42 3.23 -9.55
CA LYS A 114 13.80 3.40 -9.10
C LYS A 114 14.41 2.14 -8.46
N LYS A 115 13.80 0.96 -8.65
CA LYS A 115 14.19 -0.29 -7.96
C LYS A 115 15.65 -0.73 -8.12
N ASN A 116 16.37 -0.22 -9.12
CA ASN A 116 17.78 -0.51 -9.37
C ASN A 116 18.74 0.62 -8.94
N ASP A 117 18.22 1.68 -8.29
CA ASP A 117 19.00 2.82 -7.80
C ASP A 117 18.91 2.87 -6.27
N GLU A 118 19.91 2.30 -5.60
CA GLU A 118 19.97 2.23 -4.14
C GLU A 118 19.97 3.61 -3.48
N SER A 119 20.55 4.64 -4.13
CA SER A 119 20.55 6.00 -3.61
C SER A 119 19.15 6.61 -3.65
N ALA A 120 18.41 6.37 -4.73
CA ALA A 120 17.03 6.81 -4.85
C ALA A 120 16.12 6.11 -3.84
N ILE A 121 16.31 4.80 -3.60
CA ILE A 121 15.57 4.04 -2.58
C ILE A 121 15.84 4.57 -1.18
N ALA A 122 17.11 4.84 -0.83
CA ALA A 122 17.47 5.41 0.47
C ALA A 122 16.85 6.81 0.69
N LYS A 123 16.79 7.64 -0.36
CA LYS A 123 16.11 8.95 -0.30
C LYS A 123 14.60 8.80 -0.11
N LEU A 124 13.98 7.88 -0.86
CA LEU A 124 12.56 7.56 -0.72
C LEU A 124 12.22 7.08 0.70
N HIS A 125 13.08 6.27 1.33
CA HIS A 125 12.89 5.86 2.72
C HIS A 125 12.80 7.06 3.67
N GLU A 126 13.71 8.03 3.56
CA GLU A 126 13.66 9.23 4.41
C GLU A 126 12.43 10.10 4.09
N GLU A 127 12.02 10.25 2.83
CA GLU A 127 10.79 10.95 2.46
C GLU A 127 9.53 10.29 3.08
N VAL A 128 9.44 8.96 3.04
CA VAL A 128 8.33 8.19 3.63
C VAL A 128 8.32 8.35 5.14
N LYS A 129 9.49 8.29 5.78
CA LYS A 129 9.64 8.46 7.23
C LYS A 129 9.21 9.86 7.67
N GLU A 130 9.71 10.90 7.01
CA GLU A 130 9.30 12.29 7.28
C GLU A 130 7.80 12.49 7.09
N PHE A 131 7.24 11.93 6.01
CA PHE A 131 5.80 11.93 5.76
C PHE A 131 5.03 11.29 6.91
N CYS A 132 5.46 10.10 7.36
CA CYS A 132 4.83 9.32 8.42
C CYS A 132 4.94 9.99 9.80
N LEU A 133 6.02 10.70 10.10
CA LEU A 133 6.23 11.35 11.40
C LEU A 133 5.24 12.51 11.66
N ARG A 134 4.58 13.02 10.62
CA ARG A 134 3.53 14.06 10.75
C ARG A 134 2.23 13.53 11.37
N TYR A 135 2.06 12.21 11.45
CA TYR A 135 0.84 11.59 11.95
C TYR A 135 1.09 10.90 13.31
N PRO A 136 0.17 11.05 14.28
CA PRO A 136 0.31 10.42 15.59
C PRO A 136 0.34 8.89 15.50
N VAL A 137 0.86 8.26 16.55
CA VAL A 137 0.77 6.81 16.76
C VAL A 137 -0.23 6.58 17.91
N PRO A 138 -1.44 6.07 17.64
CA PRO A 138 -2.43 5.80 18.67
C PRO A 138 -1.87 4.88 19.76
N GLY A 139 -2.14 5.20 21.02
CA GLY A 139 -1.69 4.41 22.17
C GLY A 139 -0.25 4.66 22.62
N ILE A 140 0.44 5.63 22.01
CA ILE A 140 1.74 6.12 22.47
C ILE A 140 1.59 7.62 22.78
N ASP A 141 1.79 8.00 24.03
CA ASP A 141 1.93 9.40 24.42
C ASP A 141 3.33 9.88 24.01
N LYS A 142 3.42 11.08 23.41
CA LYS A 142 4.70 11.70 23.04
C LYS A 142 5.44 12.22 24.27
#